data_AF-A0AAW6AKF6-F1
#
_entry.id   AF-A0AAW6AKF6-F1
#
_cell.length_a   1.000
_cell.length_b   1.000
_cell.length_c   1.000
_cell.angle_alpha   90.00
_cell.angle_beta   90.00
_cell.angle_gamma   90.00
#
_symmetry.space_group_name_H-M   'P 1'
#
loop_
_entity.id
_entity.type
_entity.pdbx_description
1 polymer ?
#
loop_
_entity_poly.entity_id
_entity_poly.type
_entity_poly.pdbx_seq_one_letter_code
_entity_poly.pdbx_strand_id
1 'polypeptide(L)' 'MNDQSFKNVPNDYKLSNREAEVLRLVVLGKSNQEIADELFLAVDTVKTHIHNILVKTEQQNRTTLILHFWKR' A
#
# COMPACT_ATOMS: atom_id res chain seq x y z
N MET A 1 18.33 -1.05 -11.72
CA MET A 1 17.16 -0.80 -10.87
C MET A 1 16.74 -2.12 -10.26
N ASN A 2 17.39 -2.52 -9.15
CA ASN A 2 17.08 -3.77 -8.46
C ASN A 2 16.58 -3.39 -7.08
N ASP A 3 15.35 -2.87 -7.03
CA ASP A 3 14.75 -2.34 -5.82
C ASP A 3 14.23 -3.51 -4.96
N GLN A 4 15.16 -4.15 -4.26
CA GLN A 4 14.88 -5.26 -3.34
C GLN A 4 14.26 -4.74 -2.01
N SER A 5 14.20 -3.42 -1.82
CA SER A 5 13.65 -2.75 -0.63
C SER A 5 12.19 -3.11 -0.37
N PHE A 6 11.40 -3.33 -1.44
CA PHE A 6 9.98 -3.71 -1.33
C PHE A 6 9.70 -5.20 -1.11
N LYS A 7 10.70 -6.09 -1.22
CA LYS A 7 10.44 -7.53 -1.11
C LYS A 7 10.11 -7.96 0.32
N ASN A 8 10.63 -7.27 1.34
CA ASN A 8 10.43 -7.64 2.74
C ASN A 8 9.35 -6.83 3.46
N VAL A 9 8.90 -5.72 2.87
CA VAL A 9 7.84 -4.86 3.43
C VAL A 9 6.61 -5.63 3.93
N PRO A 10 6.09 -6.66 3.23
CA PRO A 10 4.95 -7.41 3.74
C PRO A 10 5.26 -8.16 5.05
N ASN A 11 6.49 -8.65 5.20
CA ASN A 11 6.92 -9.39 6.37
C ASN A 11 7.29 -8.46 7.54
N ASP A 12 7.95 -7.34 7.27
CA ASP A 12 8.31 -6.33 8.27
C ASP A 12 7.08 -5.74 8.97
N TYR A 13 5.99 -5.52 8.23
CA TYR A 13 4.76 -4.91 8.74
C TYR A 13 3.57 -5.88 8.86
N LYS A 14 3.81 -7.19 8.72
CA LYS A 14 2.75 -8.23 8.74
C LYS A 14 1.55 -7.90 7.83
N LEU A 15 1.84 -7.38 6.64
CA LEU A 15 0.84 -7.14 5.61
C LEU A 15 0.47 -8.48 4.97
N SER A 16 -0.82 -8.65 4.71
CA SER A 16 -1.31 -9.71 3.83
C SER A 16 -0.88 -9.45 2.40
N ASN A 17 -0.92 -10.49 1.56
CA ASN A 17 -0.61 -10.36 0.13
C ASN A 17 -1.44 -9.25 -0.54
N ARG A 18 -2.73 -9.14 -0.21
CA ARG A 18 -3.61 -8.08 -0.74
C ARG A 18 -3.21 -6.68 -0.27
N GLU A 19 -2.87 -6.53 1.01
CA GLU A 19 -2.39 -5.25 1.53
C GLU A 19 -1.05 -4.84 0.89
N ALA A 20 -0.17 -5.79 0.59
CA ALA A 20 1.07 -5.53 -0.12
C ALA A 20 0.84 -5.07 -1.57
N GLU A 21 -0.12 -5.68 -2.28
CA GLU A 21 -0.52 -5.23 -3.63
C GLU A 21 -1.09 -3.81 -3.60
N VAL A 22 -2.02 -3.54 -2.67
CA VAL A 22 -2.60 -2.21 -2.49
C VAL A 22 -1.52 -1.18 -2.14
N LEU A 23 -0.61 -1.49 -1.22
CA LEU A 23 0.48 -0.60 -0.84
C LEU A 23 1.35 -0.21 -2.04
N ARG A 24 1.72 -1.17 -2.90
CA ARG A 24 2.51 -0.90 -4.11
C ARG A 24 1.83 0.13 -5.00
N LEU A 25 0.55 -0.07 -5.30
CA LEU A 25 -0.21 0.84 -6.15
C LEU A 25 -0.39 2.22 -5.50
N VAL A 26 -0.59 2.28 -4.17
CA VAL A 26 -0.63 3.54 -3.42
C VAL A 26 0.67 4.32 -3.56
N VAL A 27 1.82 3.66 -3.41
CA VAL A 27 3.16 4.26 -3.54
C VAL A 27 3.43 4.74 -4.96
N LEU A 28 2.85 4.08 -5.97
CA LEU A 28 2.86 4.54 -7.37
C LEU A 28 1.95 5.76 -7.63
N GLY A 29 1.23 6.25 -6.62
CA GLY A 29 0.36 7.42 -6.72
C GLY A 29 -1.05 7.13 -7.26
N LYS A 30 -1.43 5.86 -7.45
CA LYS A 30 -2.73 5.46 -8.01
C LYS A 30 -3.91 5.81 -7.10
N SER A 31 -4.96 6.41 -7.63
CA SER A 31 -6.18 6.70 -6.88
C SER A 31 -6.87 5.42 -6.37
N ASN A 32 -7.74 5.54 -5.37
CA ASN A 32 -8.47 4.37 -4.84
C ASN A 32 -9.35 3.69 -5.91
N GLN A 33 -9.82 4.47 -6.89
CA GLN A 33 -10.57 3.97 -8.03
C GLN A 33 -9.66 3.13 -8.94
N GLU A 34 -8.51 3.67 -9.35
CA GLU A 34 -7.54 2.91 -10.17
C GLU A 34 -7.06 1.63 -9.47
N ILE A 35 -6.84 1.68 -8.16
CA ILE A 35 -6.45 0.49 -7.39
C ILE A 35 -7.59 -0.55 -7.37
N ALA A 36 -8.83 -0.09 -7.23
CA ALA A 36 -10.01 -0.95 -7.25
C ALA A 36 -10.15 -1.63 -8.62
N ASP A 37 -9.97 -0.87 -9.71
CA ASP A 37 -10.01 -1.39 -11.07
C ASP A 37 -8.87 -2.38 -11.35
N GLU A 38 -7.64 -2.07 -10.94
CA GLU A 38 -6.48 -2.96 -11.18
C GLU A 38 -6.53 -4.26 -10.34
N LEU A 39 -7.08 -4.20 -9.13
CA LEU A 39 -7.19 -5.37 -8.25
C LEU A 39 -8.54 -6.09 -8.33
N PHE A 40 -9.45 -5.62 -9.18
CA PHE A 40 -10.84 -6.12 -9.29
C PHE A 40 -11.55 -6.13 -7.92
N LEU A 41 -11.41 -5.05 -7.15
CA LEU A 41 -11.99 -4.85 -5.83
C LEU A 41 -13.00 -3.71 -5.83
N ALA A 42 -13.86 -3.65 -4.81
CA ALA A 42 -14.65 -2.45 -4.56
C ALA A 42 -13.77 -1.34 -3.99
N VAL A 43 -14.08 -0.08 -4.32
CA VAL A 43 -13.37 1.10 -3.80
C VAL A 43 -13.39 1.14 -2.27
N ASP A 44 -14.50 0.74 -1.64
CA ASP A 44 -14.58 0.69 -0.17
C ASP A 44 -13.69 -0.41 0.42
N THR A 45 -13.54 -1.55 -0.25
CA THR A 45 -12.57 -2.59 0.12
C THR A 45 -11.14 -2.06 0.04
N VAL A 46 -10.81 -1.29 -1.00
CA VAL A 46 -9.50 -0.64 -1.12
C VAL A 46 -9.27 0.35 0.03
N LYS A 47 -10.27 1.17 0.39
CA LYS A 47 -10.15 2.08 1.55
C LYS A 47 -9.88 1.32 2.84
N THR A 48 -10.56 0.18 3.06
CA THR A 48 -10.31 -0.68 4.23
C THR A 48 -8.89 -1.23 4.22
N HIS A 49 -8.40 -1.71 3.09
CA HIS A 49 -7.00 -2.16 2.97
C HIS A 49 -6.01 -1.03 3.26
N ILE A 50 -6.23 0.17 2.71
CA ILE A 50 -5.38 1.34 2.98
C ILE A 50 -5.39 1.67 4.47
N HIS A 51 -6.56 1.67 5.12
CA HIS A 51 -6.65 1.91 6.55
C HIS A 51 -5.84 0.90 7.36
N ASN A 52 -5.99 -0.40 7.07
CA ASN A 52 -5.24 -1.45 7.76
C ASN A 52 -3.73 -1.33 7.52
N ILE A 53 -3.31 -0.97 6.30
CA ILE A 53 -1.90 -0.70 5.98
C ILE A 53 -1.38 0.47 6.82
N LEU A 54 -2.11 1.58 6.89
CA LEU A 54 -1.72 2.74 7.69
C LEU A 54 -1.53 2.37 9.16
N VAL A 55 -2.45 1.59 9.73
CA VAL A 55 -2.36 1.09 11.12
C VAL A 55 -1.14 0.19 11.30
N LYS A 56 -0.93 -0.78 10.40
CA LYS A 56 0.20 -1.72 10.48
C LYS A 56 1.57 -1.09 10.26
N THR A 57 1.63 -0.01 9.48
CA THR A 57 2.86 0.74 9.17
C THR A 57 3.04 1.96 10.07
N GLU A 58 2.15 2.15 11.05
CA GLU A 58 2.12 3.27 11.99
C GLU A 58 2.15 4.65 11.30
N GLN A 59 1.54 4.72 10.11
CA GLN A 59 1.44 5.93 9.31
C GLN A 59 0.11 6.63 9.54
N GLN A 60 0.15 7.96 9.60
CA GLN A 60 -1.06 8.75 9.87
C GLN A 60 -1.92 8.99 8.64
N ASN A 61 -1.31 9.07 7.45
CA ASN A 61 -2.05 9.32 6.23
C ASN A 61 -1.35 8.75 5.00
N ARG A 62 -2.11 8.70 3.90
CA ARG A 62 -1.63 8.20 2.60
C ARG A 62 -0.38 8.93 2.13
N THR A 63 -0.25 10.23 2.37
CA THR A 63 0.91 11.01 1.94
C THR A 63 2.17 10.61 2.71
N THR A 64 2.09 10.46 4.04
CA THR A 64 3.23 10.00 4.86
C THR A 64 3.62 8.58 4.50
N LEU A 65 2.63 7.72 4.21
CA LEU A 65 2.86 6.36 3.71
C LEU A 65 3.64 6.39 2.38
N ILE A 66 3.19 7.17 1.40
CA ILE A 66 3.88 7.32 0.12
C ILE A 66 5.30 7.85 0.36
N LEU A 67 5.47 8.92 1.12
CA LEU A 67 6.80 9.48 1.40
C LEU A 67 7.73 8.51 2.11
N HIS A 68 7.22 7.71 3.04
CA HIS A 68 8.00 6.71 3.78
C HIS A 68 8.53 5.60 2.86
N PHE A 69 7.70 5.13 1.92
CA PHE A 69 8.06 4.03 1.03
C PHE A 69 8.72 4.48 -0.30
N TRP A 70 8.44 5.69 -0.78
CA TRP A 70 9.03 6.21 -2.03
C TRP A 70 10.50 6.60 -1.88
N LYS A 71 10.94 6.89 -0.65
CA LYS A 71 12.30 7.35 -0.33
C LYS A 71 13.28 6.20 0.01
N ARG A 72 12.90 4.95 -0.24
CA ARG A 72 13.58 3.75 0.29
C ARG A 72 13.85 2.72 -0.80
#